data_AF-A0A2M7FD17-F1
#
_entry.id   AF-A0A2M7FD17-F1
#
_cell.length_a   1.000
_cell.length_b   1.000
_cell.length_c   1.000
_cell.angle_alpha   90.00
_cell.angle_beta   90.00
_cell.angle_gamma   90.00
#
_symmetry.space_group_name_H-M   'P 1'
#
loop_
_entity.id
_entity.type
_entity.pdbx_description
1 polymer ?
#
loop_
_entity_poly.entity_id
_entity_poly.type
_entity_poly.pdbx_seq_one_letter_code
_entity_poly.pdbx_strand_id
1 'polypeptide(L)'
;TVDYQEHIEVLDRRFKTTINKRKIDNLMNKKEDGTSQCLRGVDTSIKDGVMCWHVYFRSWSLWGGLPANLAAIQMMKEYMVSRLNDHGLKIEDGPLLASCMKLHLYSHEFDVAKMRMYTNCMDK
;
A
#
# COMPACT_ATOMS: atom_id res chain seq x y z
N THR A 1 15.19 7.62 -12.47
CA THR A 1 14.06 7.85 -13.39
C THR A 1 12.97 6.87 -13.01
N VAL A 2 11.73 7.31 -12.77
CA VAL A 2 10.65 6.35 -12.53
C VAL A 2 10.33 5.68 -13.85
N ASP A 3 10.25 4.36 -13.87
CA ASP A 3 9.89 3.66 -15.09
C ASP A 3 8.51 4.10 -15.57
N TYR A 4 8.50 4.54 -16.82
CA TYR A 4 7.36 5.15 -17.47
C TYR A 4 6.31 4.09 -17.87
N GLN A 5 6.71 2.82 -17.96
CA GLN A 5 5.88 1.73 -18.44
C GLN A 5 5.91 0.60 -17.42
N GLU A 6 4.73 0.25 -16.90
CA GLU A 6 4.51 -0.93 -16.10
C GLU A 6 3.96 -2.04 -16.99
N HIS A 7 4.62 -3.20 -16.91
CA HIS A 7 4.22 -4.40 -17.61
C HIS A 7 3.52 -5.32 -16.61
N ILE A 8 2.21 -5.47 -16.77
CA ILE A 8 1.41 -6.37 -15.95
C ILE A 8 1.31 -7.70 -16.69
N GLU A 9 1.89 -8.74 -16.10
CA GLU A 9 1.75 -10.10 -16.58
C GLU A 9 0.95 -10.91 -15.56
N VAL A 10 -0.18 -11.46 -16.00
CA VAL A 10 -0.96 -12.41 -15.22
C VAL A 10 -0.50 -13.80 -15.61
N LEU A 11 0.12 -14.50 -14.66
CA LEU A 11 0.69 -15.82 -14.87
C LEU A 11 -0.09 -16.86 -14.06
N ASP A 12 -0.43 -17.98 -14.69
CA ASP A 12 -0.83 -19.17 -13.97
C ASP A 12 0.43 -19.83 -13.40
N ARG A 13 0.59 -19.84 -12.06
CA ARG A 13 1.77 -20.44 -11.43
C ARG A 13 1.81 -21.97 -11.54
N ARG A 14 0.66 -22.65 -11.66
CA ARG A 14 0.60 -24.12 -11.74
C ARG A 14 1.06 -24.59 -13.11
N PHE A 15 0.61 -23.92 -14.16
CA PHE A 15 0.93 -24.29 -15.54
C PHE A 15 2.08 -23.48 -16.14
N LYS A 16 2.58 -22.47 -15.41
CA LYS A 16 3.59 -21.50 -15.85
C LYS A 16 3.21 -20.82 -17.18
N THR A 17 1.92 -20.65 -17.42
CA THR A 17 1.39 -20.04 -18.65
C THR A 17 0.98 -18.59 -18.41
N THR A 18 1.13 -17.74 -19.42
CA THR A 18 0.62 -16.38 -19.35
C THR A 18 -0.86 -16.36 -19.68
N ILE A 19 -1.67 -15.90 -18.74
CA ILE A 19 -3.12 -15.72 -18.90
C ILE A 19 -3.40 -14.38 -19.58
N ASN A 20 -2.67 -13.33 -19.21
CA ASN A 20 -2.90 -11.99 -19.73
C ASN A 20 -1.61 -11.17 -19.68
N LYS A 21 -1.44 -10.27 -20.66
CA LYS A 21 -0.42 -9.23 -20.64
C LYS A 21 -1.09 -7.89 -20.89
N ARG A 22 -0.90 -6.95 -19.97
CA ARG A 22 -1.34 -5.57 -20.15
C ARG A 22 -0.16 -4.64 -19.94
N LYS A 23 -0.09 -3.63 -20.78
CA LYS A 23 0.81 -2.50 -20.61
C LYS A 23 0.03 -1.34 -20.01
N ILE A 24 0.53 -0.79 -18.92
CA ILE A 24 0.02 0.46 -18.35
C ILE A 24 1.16 1.46 -18.38
N ASP A 25 0.89 2.65 -18.90
CA ASP A 25 1.84 3.73 -18.97
C ASP A 25 1.52 4.81 -17.93
N ASN A 26 2.55 5.36 -17.30
CA ASN A 26 2.40 6.49 -16.38
C ASN A 26 2.87 7.80 -17.04
N LEU A 27 2.46 8.07 -18.29
CA LEU A 27 2.95 9.21 -19.11
C LEU A 27 3.03 10.54 -18.37
N MET A 28 2.09 10.75 -17.43
CA MET A 28 2.07 11.91 -16.55
C MET A 28 3.38 12.16 -15.80
N ASN A 29 4.11 11.12 -15.36
CA ASN A 29 5.42 11.27 -14.70
C ASN A 29 6.52 11.82 -15.62
N LYS A 30 6.32 11.82 -16.95
CA LYS A 30 7.21 12.50 -17.90
C LYS A 30 6.82 13.97 -18.13
N LYS A 31 5.57 14.33 -17.84
CA LYS A 31 5.01 15.64 -18.18
C LYS A 31 5.20 16.63 -17.05
N GLU A 32 5.22 16.15 -15.81
CA GLU A 32 5.51 16.94 -14.62
C GLU A 32 6.77 16.39 -13.96
N ASP A 33 7.67 17.29 -13.52
CA ASP A 33 8.84 16.95 -12.70
C ASP A 33 8.38 16.52 -11.29
N GLY A 34 7.66 15.40 -11.24
CA GLY A 34 7.15 14.81 -10.03
C GLY A 34 8.25 14.06 -9.28
N THR A 35 8.14 14.05 -7.96
CA THR A 35 8.96 13.13 -7.16
C THR A 35 8.51 11.70 -7.42
N SER A 36 9.44 10.74 -7.39
CA SER A 36 9.07 9.34 -7.58
C SER A 36 8.05 8.84 -6.53
N GLN A 37 7.25 7.83 -6.84
CA GLN A 37 6.22 7.32 -5.92
C GLN A 37 6.82 6.85 -4.59
N CYS A 38 6.12 7.13 -3.49
CA CYS A 38 6.52 6.70 -2.14
C CYS A 38 6.19 5.22 -1.91
N LEU A 39 4.95 4.81 -2.20
CA LEU A 39 4.53 3.42 -2.26
C LEU A 39 5.17 2.75 -3.47
N ARG A 40 5.87 1.64 -3.26
CA ARG A 40 6.62 0.92 -4.30
C ARG A 40 6.05 -0.44 -4.65
N GLY A 41 5.32 -1.05 -3.72
CA GLY A 41 4.76 -2.37 -3.93
C GLY A 41 3.64 -2.65 -2.95
N VAL A 42 2.67 -3.40 -3.45
CA VAL A 42 1.59 -4.02 -2.68
C VAL A 42 1.60 -5.50 -3.07
N ASP A 43 2.14 -6.32 -2.18
CA ASP A 43 2.10 -7.78 -2.32
C ASP A 43 0.84 -8.30 -1.62
N THR A 44 0.04 -9.08 -2.34
CA THR A 44 -1.21 -9.64 -1.80
C THR A 44 -1.17 -11.16 -1.88
N SER A 45 -1.64 -11.82 -0.84
CA SER A 45 -1.80 -13.28 -0.83
C SER A 45 -3.10 -13.68 -0.16
N ILE A 46 -3.77 -14.69 -0.70
CA ILE A 46 -4.91 -15.33 -0.03
C ILE A 46 -4.45 -16.72 0.40
N LYS A 47 -4.54 -17.02 1.70
CA LYS A 47 -4.23 -18.33 2.26
C LYS A 47 -5.34 -18.73 3.23
N ASP A 48 -5.86 -19.94 3.07
CA ASP A 48 -6.91 -20.51 3.92
C ASP A 48 -8.14 -19.58 4.07
N GLY A 49 -8.50 -18.88 2.98
CA GLY A 49 -9.63 -17.94 2.96
C GLY A 49 -9.31 -16.56 3.52
N VAL A 50 -8.07 -16.24 3.91
CA VAL A 50 -7.71 -14.95 4.51
C VAL A 50 -6.80 -14.17 3.56
N MET A 51 -7.17 -12.91 3.26
CA MET A 51 -6.36 -12.01 2.43
C MET A 51 -5.36 -11.22 3.27
N CYS A 52 -4.07 -11.45 3.06
CA CYS A 52 -2.99 -10.70 3.68
C CYS A 52 -2.36 -9.73 2.66
N TRP A 53 -2.03 -8.52 3.11
CA TRP A 53 -1.31 -7.53 2.32
C TRP A 53 0.04 -7.23 2.96
N HIS A 54 1.06 -7.04 2.13
CA HIS A 54 2.33 -6.44 2.50
C HIS A 54 2.57 -5.22 1.61
N VAL A 55 2.73 -4.05 2.22
CA VAL A 55 2.97 -2.79 1.51
C VAL A 55 4.34 -2.25 1.82
N TYR A 56 5.05 -1.78 0.78
CA TYR A 56 6.40 -1.26 0.92
C TYR A 56 6.49 0.20 0.47
N PHE A 57 6.90 1.07 1.39
CA PHE A 57 7.18 2.49 1.14
C PHE A 57 8.68 2.77 1.12
N ARG A 58 9.20 3.37 0.06
CA ARG A 58 10.62 3.81 0.04
C ARG A 58 10.90 5.01 0.95
N SER A 59 9.88 5.79 1.28
CA SER A 59 9.92 7.00 2.09
C SER A 59 8.51 7.32 2.55
N TRP A 60 8.34 7.78 3.79
CA TRP A 60 7.01 8.02 4.33
C TRP A 60 7.02 9.13 5.40
N SER A 61 6.16 10.14 5.22
CA SER A 61 5.87 11.12 6.27
C SER A 61 5.07 10.42 7.37
N LEU A 62 5.60 10.40 8.58
CA LEU A 62 4.99 9.75 9.74
C LEU A 62 3.70 10.45 10.18
N TRP A 63 3.61 11.78 10.03
CA TRP A 63 2.47 12.55 10.53
C TRP A 63 1.40 12.75 9.47
N GLY A 64 1.72 13.41 8.35
CA GLY A 64 0.75 13.70 7.29
C GLY A 64 0.47 12.52 6.37
N GLY A 65 1.48 11.67 6.10
CA GLY A 65 1.36 10.58 5.12
C GLY A 65 0.81 9.28 5.70
N LEU A 66 1.45 8.78 6.75
CA LEU A 66 1.20 7.45 7.32
C LEU A 66 -0.25 7.16 7.66
N PRO A 67 -0.96 7.98 8.46
CA PRO A 67 -2.34 7.68 8.82
C PRO A 67 -3.27 7.69 7.60
N ALA A 68 -3.16 8.70 6.73
CA ALA A 68 -4.01 8.83 5.56
C ALA A 68 -3.77 7.71 4.54
N ASN A 69 -2.50 7.35 4.30
CA ASN A 69 -2.15 6.27 3.38
C ASN A 69 -2.60 4.90 3.90
N LEU A 70 -2.41 4.60 5.19
CA LEU A 70 -2.87 3.33 5.76
C LEU A 70 -4.40 3.20 5.71
N ALA A 71 -5.14 4.27 6.00
CA ALA A 71 -6.59 4.26 5.88
C ALA A 71 -7.04 3.95 4.44
N ALA A 72 -6.47 4.64 3.45
CA ALA A 72 -6.81 4.41 2.04
C ALA A 72 -6.45 2.99 1.57
N ILE A 73 -5.29 2.47 1.99
CA ILE A 73 -4.84 1.11 1.64
C ILE A 73 -5.76 0.06 2.29
N GLN A 74 -6.13 0.25 3.55
CA GLN A 74 -7.06 -0.65 4.23
C GLN A 74 -8.43 -0.67 3.53
N MET A 75 -8.98 0.50 3.19
CA MET A 75 -10.23 0.60 2.42
C MET A 75 -10.13 -0.10 1.06
N MET A 76 -8.98 0.03 0.37
CA MET A 76 -8.75 -0.65 -0.90
C MET A 76 -8.72 -2.17 -0.74
N LYS A 77 -8.10 -2.68 0.32
CA LYS A 77 -8.06 -4.11 0.66
C LYS A 77 -9.46 -4.64 0.95
N GLU A 78 -10.23 -3.97 1.79
CA GLU A 78 -11.62 -4.33 2.11
C GLU A 78 -12.51 -4.31 0.87
N TYR A 79 -12.35 -3.31 0.00
CA TYR A 79 -13.04 -3.27 -1.28
C TYR A 79 -12.69 -4.48 -2.15
N MET A 80 -11.40 -4.84 -2.26
CA MET A 80 -10.97 -6.02 -3.01
C MET A 80 -11.59 -7.31 -2.45
N VAL A 81 -11.61 -7.49 -1.13
CA VAL A 81 -12.27 -8.62 -0.47
C VAL A 81 -13.76 -8.65 -0.80
N SER A 82 -14.46 -7.53 -0.67
CA SER A 82 -15.88 -7.42 -1.00
C SER A 82 -16.16 -7.81 -2.45
N ARG A 83 -15.38 -7.28 -3.41
CA ARG A 83 -15.57 -7.58 -4.83
C ARG A 83 -15.32 -9.06 -5.14
N LEU A 84 -14.34 -9.69 -4.51
CA LEU A 84 -14.11 -11.12 -4.69
C LEU A 84 -15.24 -11.95 -4.09
N ASN A 85 -15.77 -11.56 -2.94
CA ASN A 85 -16.90 -12.23 -2.30
C ASN A 85 -18.21 -12.10 -3.11
N ASP A 86 -18.43 -10.97 -3.79
CA ASP A 86 -19.54 -10.81 -4.76
C ASP A 86 -19.48 -11.86 -5.89
N HIS A 87 -18.28 -12.37 -6.20
CA HIS A 87 -18.05 -13.42 -7.20
C HIS A 87 -18.08 -14.84 -6.61
N GLY A 88 -18.61 -15.02 -5.40
CA GLY A 88 -18.84 -16.33 -4.77
C GLY A 88 -17.64 -16.90 -4.01
N LEU A 89 -16.56 -16.13 -3.86
CA LEU A 89 -15.48 -16.46 -2.93
C LEU A 89 -15.92 -16.18 -1.48
N LYS A 90 -15.26 -16.83 -0.51
CA LYS A 90 -15.45 -16.57 0.92
C LYS A 90 -14.10 -16.19 1.51
N ILE A 91 -13.78 -14.91 1.39
CA ILE A 91 -12.50 -14.34 1.81
C ILE A 91 -12.75 -13.40 2.99
N GLU A 92 -11.92 -13.54 4.01
CA GLU A 92 -11.86 -12.65 5.16
C GLU A 92 -10.72 -11.63 5.01
N ASP A 93 -10.92 -10.45 5.61
CA ASP A 93 -9.88 -9.44 5.67
C ASP A 93 -8.81 -9.84 6.69
N GLY A 94 -7.56 -9.98 6.23
CA GLY A 94 -6.43 -10.42 7.04
C GLY A 94 -5.43 -9.31 7.36
N PRO A 95 -4.26 -9.66 7.91
CA PRO A 95 -3.23 -8.70 8.29
C PRO A 95 -2.74 -7.82 7.13
N LEU A 96 -2.51 -6.54 7.45
CA LEU A 96 -1.78 -5.60 6.61
C LEU A 96 -0.42 -5.32 7.26
N LEU A 97 0.65 -5.82 6.65
CA LEU A 97 2.02 -5.53 7.05
C LEU A 97 2.54 -4.33 6.25
N ALA A 98 2.92 -3.26 6.94
CA ALA A 98 3.52 -2.09 6.31
C ALA A 98 5.01 -2.01 6.65
N SER A 99 5.85 -1.88 5.62
CA SER A 99 7.28 -1.65 5.76
C SER A 99 7.69 -0.35 5.10
N CYS A 100 8.67 0.33 5.70
CA CYS A 100 9.21 1.56 5.15
C CYS A 100 10.73 1.65 5.34
N MET A 101 11.44 2.12 4.31
CA MET A 101 12.89 2.35 4.38
C MET A 101 13.26 3.70 5.03
N LYS A 102 12.45 4.75 4.81
CA LYS A 102 12.73 6.12 5.31
C LYS A 102 11.49 6.76 5.92
N LEU A 103 11.18 6.37 7.14
CA LEU A 103 10.12 6.99 7.94
C LEU A 103 10.66 8.30 8.55
N HIS A 104 9.96 9.41 8.36
CA HIS A 104 10.45 10.72 8.79
C HIS A 104 9.33 11.62 9.33
N LEU A 105 9.73 12.59 10.15
CA LEU A 105 8.88 13.63 10.71
C LEU A 105 9.52 14.99 10.38
N TYR A 106 8.73 15.97 9.94
CA TYR A 106 9.25 17.31 9.68
C TYR A 106 9.43 18.08 10.99
N SER A 107 10.40 19.01 11.04
CA SER A 107 10.72 19.78 12.25
C SER A 107 9.51 20.49 12.87
N HIS A 108 8.61 21.01 12.03
CA HIS A 108 7.39 21.71 12.48
C HIS A 108 6.30 20.78 13.02
N GLU A 109 6.41 19.46 12.79
CA GLU A 109 5.44 18.47 13.26
C GLU A 109 5.82 17.88 14.64
N PHE A 110 7.06 18.11 15.11
CA PHE A 110 7.56 17.49 16.35
C PHE A 110 6.72 17.83 17.59
N ASP A 111 6.31 19.08 17.75
CA ASP A 111 5.56 19.48 18.95
C ASP A 111 4.16 18.87 18.96
N VAL A 112 3.51 18.81 17.80
CA VAL A 112 2.20 18.15 17.66
C VAL A 112 2.31 16.65 17.87
N ALA A 113 3.35 16.01 17.32
CA ALA A 113 3.62 14.59 17.54
C ALA A 113 3.86 14.28 19.03
N LYS A 114 4.64 15.11 19.74
CA LYS A 114 4.85 14.98 21.19
C LYS A 114 3.54 15.11 21.95
N MET A 115 2.73 16.13 21.67
CA MET A 115 1.42 16.33 22.31
C MET A 115 0.54 15.07 22.20
N ARG A 116 0.54 14.41 21.04
CA ARG A 116 -0.22 13.17 20.85
C ARG A 116 0.29 12.02 21.73
N MET A 117 1.59 11.92 21.97
CA MET A 117 2.17 10.86 22.81
C MET A 117 1.85 11.07 24.31
N TYR A 118 1.72 12.31 24.77
CA TYR A 118 1.43 12.61 26.18
C TYR A 118 0.02 12.16 26.62
N THR A 119 -0.92 11.97 25.69
CA THR A 119 -2.26 11.46 26.03
C THR A 119 -2.26 10.05 26.63
N ASN A 120 -1.17 9.27 26.51
CA ASN A 120 -1.06 7.92 27.07
C ASN A 120 -0.26 7.84 28.39
N CYS A 121 0.24 8.96 28.92
CA CYS A 121 1.06 9.00 30.15
C CYS A 121 0.32 9.49 31.40
N MET A 122 -0.97 9.86 31.30
CA MET A 122 -1.76 10.34 32.44
C MET A 122 -2.48 9.21 33.22
N ASP A 123 -2.34 7.95 32.80
CA ASP A 123 -2.95 6.78 33.45
C ASP A 123 -1.91 5.84 34.12
N LYS A 124 -0.80 6.39 34.63
CA LYS A 124 0.15 5.65 35.49
C LYS A 124 0.58 6.44 36.70
#